data_AF-A0A399WFA8-F1
#
_entry.id   AF-A0A399WFA8-F1
#
_cell.length_a   1.000
_cell.length_b   1.000
_cell.length_c   1.000
_cell.angle_alpha   90.00
_cell.angle_beta   90.00
_cell.angle_gamma   90.00
#
_symmetry.space_group_name_H-M   'P 1'
#
loop_
_entity.id
_entity.type
_entity.pdbx_description
1 polymer ?
#
loop_
_entity_poly.entity_id
_entity_poly.type
_entity_poly.pdbx_seq_one_letter_code
_entity_poly.pdbx_strand_id
1 'polypeptide(L)'
;MKKSVFVILFFVLGLSDTTFAAQDPQIQYLIDRLHILEKTVNIQKEEICAQKKEIETLRDEVTTLKEEKSQVLPHLTREKCADSFAKEIREDLKPISDEKSFNISNDNQSAEETNKSVADTSSSYVRVGYETGKGFYLNTVDDKYLLNIHQRTQLLYTFTDNDCSEDVSSFRIRRQRVNFEGHVFTSNLTYEVEWDLFAESGRGELKDAYINYKLADWLQLRGGQWKVPYNRQKMISSAKMQFVDRSLASEEFHLSRDIGIMMHGESVEELFEYKLAAMQGAGENEKKNDDTKHLYVTRFAINPFGKFKSYSESDLEHEKTPKLALGAAYAVNSGKQLFVRDEIMTFHNDLDVEQATVDVRLKWLGFSFISDCFWRDIDAHEGEEEGFRSGGIIANGYTVQGGCFVPVSSLQKHLEFAGRYSRIDPDTEIVNDSKSEVGFGINWFFKGHGHKLQADIRRITTQQDPPQDEKRDIEFRMQYQLIF
;
A
#
# COMPACT_ATOMS: atom_id res chain seq x y z
N MET A 1 5.80 -40.90 -1.56
CA MET A 1 6.53 -39.60 -1.65
C MET A 1 6.04 -38.64 -0.58
N LYS A 2 6.52 -38.82 0.66
CA LYS A 2 6.44 -37.91 1.80
C LYS A 2 7.67 -38.25 2.65
N LYS A 3 8.31 -37.25 3.25
CA LYS A 3 9.64 -37.21 3.90
C LYS A 3 10.75 -36.69 2.97
N SER A 4 11.02 -35.39 3.08
CA SER A 4 12.33 -34.73 2.86
C SER A 4 12.19 -33.21 3.04
N VAL A 5 11.89 -32.72 4.25
CA VAL A 5 11.98 -31.28 4.59
C VAL A 5 12.43 -31.03 6.06
N PHE A 6 13.13 -31.97 6.71
CA PHE A 6 13.46 -31.81 8.15
C PHE A 6 14.93 -32.04 8.52
N VAL A 7 15.88 -31.72 7.63
CA VAL A 7 17.31 -32.00 7.86
C VAL A 7 18.24 -30.78 7.76
N ILE A 8 17.75 -29.53 7.71
CA ILE A 8 18.64 -28.34 7.68
C ILE A 8 18.46 -27.46 8.93
N LEU A 9 18.33 -28.09 10.10
CA LEU A 9 18.36 -27.36 11.37
C LEU A 9 19.03 -28.18 12.49
N PHE A 10 20.14 -28.86 12.20
CA PHE A 10 20.94 -29.56 13.21
C PHE A 10 22.43 -29.63 12.83
N PHE A 11 22.97 -28.53 12.30
CA PHE A 11 24.42 -28.42 12.03
C PHE A 11 25.03 -27.12 12.55
N VAL A 12 24.59 -26.65 13.73
CA VAL A 12 25.37 -25.80 14.63
C VAL A 12 24.86 -26.09 16.03
N LEU A 13 25.34 -27.16 16.67
CA LEU A 13 25.34 -27.41 18.12
C LEU A 13 25.91 -28.82 18.33
N GLY A 14 27.19 -28.95 18.00
CA GLY A 14 27.96 -30.16 18.22
C GLY A 14 29.40 -29.74 18.34
N LEU A 15 29.77 -29.24 19.52
CA LEU A 15 31.11 -29.17 20.12
C LEU A 15 31.06 -28.21 21.32
N SER A 16 30.75 -28.76 22.50
CA SER A 16 31.40 -28.45 23.78
C SER A 16 30.58 -29.09 24.90
N ASP A 17 31.00 -30.28 25.32
CA ASP A 17 30.81 -30.72 26.70
C ASP A 17 31.54 -29.73 27.61
N THR A 18 30.83 -28.71 28.06
CA THR A 18 31.25 -27.87 29.17
C THR A 18 30.03 -27.54 30.00
N THR A 19 29.98 -28.15 31.17
CA THR A 19 29.18 -27.77 32.33
C THR A 19 29.44 -26.30 32.67
N PHE A 20 28.63 -25.39 32.13
CA PHE A 20 28.60 -23.98 32.54
C PHE A 20 27.17 -23.43 32.38
N ALA A 21 26.25 -23.92 33.21
CA ALA A 21 24.92 -23.31 33.35
C ALA A 21 24.38 -23.60 34.74
N ALA A 22 24.97 -22.97 35.76
CA ALA A 22 24.39 -22.94 37.09
C ALA A 22 24.90 -21.71 37.85
N GLN A 23 24.78 -20.49 37.29
CA GLN A 23 24.95 -19.26 38.09
C GLN A 23 24.56 -17.93 37.41
N ASP A 24 23.90 -17.92 36.24
CA ASP A 24 23.33 -16.68 35.70
C ASP A 24 21.81 -16.64 35.94
N PRO A 25 21.32 -15.76 36.84
CA PRO A 25 19.89 -15.59 37.10
C PRO A 25 19.07 -15.22 35.86
N GLN A 26 19.67 -14.54 34.87
CA GLN A 26 18.98 -14.16 33.64
C GLN A 26 18.76 -15.35 32.70
N ILE A 27 19.72 -16.29 32.64
CA ILE A 27 19.58 -17.51 31.85
C ILE A 27 18.54 -18.43 32.48
N GLN A 28 18.52 -18.57 33.81
CA GLN A 28 17.51 -19.36 34.51
C GLN A 28 16.10 -18.77 34.32
N TYR A 29 15.97 -17.44 34.39
CA TYR A 29 14.71 -16.75 34.11
C TYR A 29 14.21 -16.98 32.67
N LEU A 30 15.11 -16.99 31.68
CA LEU A 30 14.77 -17.28 30.30
C LEU A 30 14.31 -18.74 30.11
N ILE A 31 14.99 -19.70 30.75
CA ILE A 31 14.62 -21.11 30.74
C ILE A 31 13.23 -21.30 31.35
N ASP A 32 12.95 -20.69 32.50
CA ASP A 32 11.66 -20.78 33.18
C ASP A 32 10.53 -20.16 32.33
N ARG A 33 10.78 -19.02 31.67
CA ARG A 33 9.85 -18.40 30.71
C ARG A 33 9.58 -19.28 29.51
N LEU A 34 10.59 -19.98 28.98
CA LEU A 34 10.45 -20.90 27.86
C LEU A 34 9.59 -22.10 28.22
N HIS A 35 9.75 -22.63 29.44
CA HIS A 35 8.95 -23.73 29.97
C HIS A 35 7.46 -23.34 30.18
N ILE A 36 7.21 -22.10 30.63
CA ILE A 36 5.85 -21.55 30.75
C ILE A 36 5.20 -21.40 29.38
N LEU A 37 5.96 -20.93 28.37
CA LEU A 37 5.49 -20.81 27.00
C LEU A 37 5.16 -22.18 26.39
N GLU A 38 5.99 -23.19 26.59
CA GLU A 38 5.71 -24.56 26.12
C GLU A 38 4.43 -25.14 26.72
N LYS A 39 4.22 -24.94 28.03
CA LYS A 39 2.96 -25.34 28.69
C LYS A 39 1.75 -24.61 28.11
N THR A 40 1.86 -23.30 27.88
CA THR A 40 0.78 -22.48 27.31
C THR A 40 0.41 -22.95 25.90
N VAL A 41 1.41 -23.24 25.07
CA VAL A 41 1.21 -23.76 23.70
C VAL A 41 0.54 -25.13 23.72
N ASN A 42 0.89 -26.00 24.66
CA ASN A 42 0.25 -27.31 24.78
C ASN A 42 -1.21 -27.21 25.22
N ILE A 43 -1.53 -26.33 26.18
CA ILE A 43 -2.92 -26.06 26.59
C ILE A 43 -3.75 -25.53 25.40
N GLN A 44 -3.20 -24.57 24.65
CA GLN A 44 -3.88 -24.04 23.46
C GLN A 44 -4.10 -25.10 22.37
N LYS A 45 -3.17 -26.06 22.20
CA LYS A 45 -3.37 -27.19 21.28
C LYS A 45 -4.52 -28.09 21.71
N GLU A 46 -4.66 -28.35 23.02
CA GLU A 46 -5.77 -29.14 23.56
C GLU A 46 -7.11 -28.42 23.36
N GLU A 47 -7.18 -27.11 23.61
CA GLU A 47 -8.37 -26.29 23.37
C GLU A 47 -8.78 -26.28 21.89
N ILE A 48 -7.82 -26.11 20.96
CA ILE A 48 -8.08 -26.17 19.52
C ILE A 48 -8.57 -27.56 19.10
N CYS A 49 -8.06 -28.63 19.72
CA CYS A 49 -8.52 -29.99 19.46
C CYS A 49 -9.98 -30.19 19.91
N ALA A 50 -10.34 -29.66 21.08
CA ALA A 50 -11.71 -29.69 21.58
C ALA A 50 -12.67 -28.91 20.68
N GLN A 51 -12.29 -27.68 20.28
CA GLN A 51 -13.11 -26.85 19.37
C GLN A 51 -13.30 -27.52 18.00
N LYS A 52 -12.28 -28.19 17.46
CA LYS A 52 -12.42 -28.94 16.20
C LYS A 52 -13.44 -30.06 16.30
N LYS A 53 -13.46 -30.78 17.43
CA LYS A 53 -14.43 -31.85 17.68
C LYS A 53 -15.85 -31.31 17.78
N GLU A 54 -16.03 -30.16 18.41
CA GLU A 54 -17.33 -29.48 18.51
C GLU A 54 -17.83 -28.98 17.14
N ILE A 55 -16.94 -28.43 16.30
CA ILE A 55 -17.27 -28.04 14.93
C ILE A 55 -17.67 -29.25 14.08
N GLU A 56 -17.02 -30.40 14.28
CA GLU A 56 -17.34 -31.64 13.57
C GLU A 56 -18.72 -32.16 13.98
N THR A 57 -19.05 -32.17 15.27
CA THR A 57 -20.40 -32.52 15.74
C THR A 57 -21.47 -31.58 15.21
N LEU A 58 -21.24 -30.27 15.23
CA LEU A 58 -22.18 -29.28 14.68
C LEU A 58 -22.35 -29.44 13.17
N ARG A 59 -21.29 -29.82 12.45
CA ARG A 59 -21.37 -30.10 11.02
C ARG A 59 -22.23 -31.32 10.72
N ASP A 60 -22.10 -32.36 11.53
CA ASP A 60 -22.92 -33.57 11.41
C ASP A 60 -24.40 -33.26 11.70
N GLU A 61 -24.70 -32.49 12.75
CA GLU A 61 -26.06 -32.01 13.04
C GLU A 61 -26.67 -31.16 11.93
N VAL A 62 -25.88 -30.26 11.31
CA VAL A 62 -26.35 -29.47 10.16
C VAL A 62 -26.61 -30.37 8.94
N THR A 63 -25.87 -31.47 8.81
CA THR A 63 -26.03 -32.41 7.71
C THR A 63 -27.28 -33.26 7.90
N THR A 64 -27.53 -33.76 9.11
CA THR A 64 -28.78 -34.49 9.44
C THR A 64 -30.00 -33.58 9.31
N LEU A 65 -29.95 -32.34 9.78
CA LEU A 65 -31.04 -31.37 9.62
C LEU A 65 -31.31 -31.02 8.14
N LYS A 66 -30.29 -31.02 7.29
CA LYS A 66 -30.46 -30.85 5.83
C LYS A 66 -31.10 -32.06 5.18
N GLU A 67 -30.74 -33.27 5.62
CA GLU A 67 -31.36 -34.52 5.15
C GLU A 67 -32.82 -34.63 5.60
N GLU A 68 -33.13 -34.31 6.87
CA GLU A 68 -34.50 -34.21 7.38
C GLU A 68 -35.31 -33.18 6.60
N LYS A 69 -34.75 -31.98 6.38
CA LYS A 69 -35.40 -30.97 5.53
C LYS A 69 -35.63 -31.48 4.11
N SER A 70 -34.70 -32.23 3.54
CA SER A 70 -34.82 -32.83 2.20
C SER A 70 -35.83 -33.98 2.14
N GLN A 71 -36.15 -34.62 3.26
CA GLN A 71 -37.20 -35.65 3.36
C GLN A 71 -38.59 -35.05 3.63
N VAL A 72 -38.66 -33.88 4.26
CA VAL A 72 -39.92 -33.15 4.49
C VAL A 72 -40.35 -32.35 3.25
N LEU A 73 -39.40 -31.86 2.44
CA LEU A 73 -39.68 -31.04 1.25
C LEU A 73 -40.49 -31.73 0.12
N PRO A 74 -40.39 -33.05 -0.15
CA PRO A 74 -41.21 -33.71 -1.17
C PRO A 74 -42.69 -33.81 -0.78
N HIS A 75 -43.04 -33.65 0.50
CA HIS A 75 -44.42 -33.72 1.00
C HIS A 75 -45.13 -32.34 1.06
N LEU A 76 -44.46 -31.26 0.64
CA LEU A 76 -45.04 -29.90 0.60
C LEU A 76 -45.12 -29.31 -0.81
N THR A 77 -44.79 -30.09 -1.85
CA THR A 77 -44.98 -29.67 -3.25
C THR A 77 -45.63 -30.77 -4.09
N ARG A 78 -46.91 -31.01 -3.82
CA ARG A 78 -48.01 -31.29 -4.78
C ARG A 78 -49.13 -32.01 -4.06
N GLU A 79 -50.15 -31.28 -3.64
CA GLU A 79 -51.55 -31.74 -3.80
C GLU A 79 -52.55 -30.61 -3.58
N LYS A 80 -53.18 -30.19 -4.69
CA LYS A 80 -54.60 -29.90 -4.84
C LYS A 80 -55.37 -29.54 -3.54
N CYS A 81 -55.39 -28.27 -3.16
CA CYS A 81 -56.47 -27.72 -2.33
C CYS A 81 -56.56 -26.20 -2.54
N ALA A 82 -57.06 -25.78 -3.70
CA ALA A 82 -57.38 -24.38 -3.95
C ALA A 82 -58.70 -24.15 -4.71
N ASP A 83 -59.34 -25.20 -5.24
CA ASP A 83 -60.53 -25.00 -6.11
C ASP A 83 -61.84 -25.59 -5.58
N SER A 84 -61.88 -26.28 -4.43
CA SER A 84 -63.14 -26.85 -3.90
C SER A 84 -63.69 -26.18 -2.64
N PHE A 85 -62.99 -25.21 -2.04
CA PHE A 85 -63.47 -24.53 -0.82
C PHE A 85 -64.01 -23.11 -1.07
N ALA A 86 -63.75 -22.56 -2.26
CA ALA A 86 -64.17 -21.20 -2.64
C ALA A 86 -65.57 -21.15 -3.30
N LYS A 87 -66.29 -22.27 -3.37
CA LYS A 87 -67.61 -22.37 -4.03
C LYS A 87 -68.79 -22.53 -3.08
N GLU A 88 -68.55 -22.69 -1.78
CA GLU A 88 -69.59 -22.98 -0.78
C GLU A 88 -69.79 -21.85 0.27
N ILE A 89 -69.06 -20.73 0.16
CA ILE A 89 -69.16 -19.57 1.09
C ILE A 89 -69.56 -18.29 0.34
N ARG A 90 -70.38 -18.40 -0.72
CA ARG A 90 -70.80 -17.23 -1.53
C ARG A 90 -72.29 -17.09 -1.79
N GLU A 91 -73.15 -17.90 -1.14
CA GLU A 91 -74.59 -17.81 -1.39
C GLU A 91 -75.47 -17.31 -0.24
N ASP A 92 -74.95 -17.12 0.97
CA ASP A 92 -75.72 -16.47 2.02
C ASP A 92 -74.90 -15.36 2.66
N LEU A 93 -75.28 -14.11 2.36
CA LEU A 93 -75.35 -12.97 3.28
C LEU A 93 -75.55 -11.66 2.48
N LYS A 94 -76.77 -11.11 2.55
CA LYS A 94 -77.01 -9.66 2.43
C LYS A 94 -77.16 -9.05 3.83
N PRO A 95 -76.86 -7.75 3.99
CA PRO A 95 -76.33 -7.20 5.24
C PRO A 95 -77.36 -6.33 6.01
N ILE A 96 -76.90 -5.84 7.18
CA ILE A 96 -77.34 -4.62 7.92
C ILE A 96 -78.20 -4.87 9.17
N SER A 97 -77.67 -4.54 10.35
CA SER A 97 -78.04 -3.39 11.22
C SER A 97 -77.84 -3.66 12.73
N ASP A 98 -77.05 -2.77 13.33
CA ASP A 98 -77.28 -1.97 14.55
C ASP A 98 -77.62 -2.56 15.94
N GLU A 99 -76.97 -1.90 16.92
CA GLU A 99 -77.35 -1.59 18.31
C GLU A 99 -76.83 -2.42 19.50
N LYS A 100 -76.01 -1.70 20.29
CA LYS A 100 -76.06 -1.47 21.75
C LYS A 100 -75.54 -2.54 22.74
N SER A 101 -74.31 -2.27 23.20
CA SER A 101 -73.89 -1.99 24.59
C SER A 101 -74.55 -2.73 25.76
N PHE A 102 -73.73 -3.45 26.55
CA PHE A 102 -73.65 -3.25 28.01
C PHE A 102 -72.32 -3.78 28.61
N ASN A 103 -71.78 -2.99 29.54
CA ASN A 103 -70.46 -3.07 30.19
C ASN A 103 -70.40 -4.08 31.36
N ILE A 104 -69.18 -4.44 31.80
CA ILE A 104 -68.61 -4.08 33.13
C ILE A 104 -67.08 -4.37 33.18
N SER A 105 -66.37 -3.33 33.65
CA SER A 105 -64.99 -3.09 34.16
C SER A 105 -64.24 -4.25 34.83
N ASN A 106 -62.92 -4.26 35.08
CA ASN A 106 -61.78 -3.34 34.96
C ASN A 106 -60.49 -4.17 35.16
N ASP A 107 -59.33 -3.50 35.04
CA ASP A 107 -57.97 -3.90 35.43
C ASP A 107 -57.13 -4.60 34.36
N ASN A 108 -56.32 -3.79 33.66
CA ASN A 108 -54.87 -4.01 33.62
C ASN A 108 -54.14 -2.75 33.13
N GLN A 109 -53.71 -1.95 34.10
CA GLN A 109 -52.51 -1.12 33.99
C GLN A 109 -51.29 -2.06 33.89
N SER A 110 -50.79 -2.32 32.67
CA SER A 110 -49.38 -2.70 32.41
C SER A 110 -49.18 -3.07 30.94
N ALA A 111 -49.17 -2.10 30.01
CA ALA A 111 -48.77 -2.42 28.63
C ALA A 111 -48.26 -1.24 27.77
N GLU A 112 -48.16 0.00 28.30
CA GLU A 112 -47.78 1.15 27.47
C GLU A 112 -46.43 1.81 27.81
N GLU A 113 -45.66 1.27 28.76
CA GLU A 113 -44.31 1.80 29.06
C GLU A 113 -43.14 0.97 28.48
N THR A 114 -43.40 -0.16 27.80
CA THR A 114 -42.31 -1.05 27.34
C THR A 114 -41.85 -0.84 25.90
N ASN A 115 -42.43 0.11 25.14
CA ASN A 115 -42.05 0.37 23.75
C ASN A 115 -41.21 1.64 23.54
N LYS A 116 -40.58 2.17 24.59
CA LYS A 116 -39.73 3.37 24.50
C LYS A 116 -38.27 3.21 24.95
N SER A 117 -37.76 1.98 25.09
CA SER A 117 -36.34 1.77 25.50
C SER A 117 -35.54 0.73 24.70
N VAL A 118 -36.02 0.25 23.54
CA VAL A 118 -35.24 -0.70 22.70
C VAL A 118 -34.71 -0.06 21.40
N ALA A 119 -34.87 1.26 21.23
CA ALA A 119 -34.37 1.97 20.05
C ALA A 119 -32.95 2.57 20.21
N ASP A 120 -32.25 2.34 21.34
CA ASP A 120 -30.99 3.05 21.64
C ASP A 120 -29.79 2.15 21.99
N THR A 121 -29.80 0.89 21.54
CA THR A 121 -28.62 0.02 21.58
C THR A 121 -28.47 -0.74 20.27
N SER A 122 -28.26 0.00 19.17
CA SER A 122 -27.59 -0.56 18.00
C SER A 122 -26.13 -0.80 18.37
N SER A 123 -25.85 -1.94 19.02
CA SER A 123 -24.48 -2.46 19.08
C SER A 123 -24.08 -2.76 17.63
N SER A 124 -23.34 -1.85 17.01
CA SER A 124 -22.81 -2.04 15.66
C SER A 124 -21.91 -3.27 15.68
N TYR A 125 -22.42 -4.41 15.21
CA TYR A 125 -21.61 -5.60 15.00
C TYR A 125 -20.42 -5.24 14.12
N VAL A 126 -19.23 -5.66 14.53
CA VAL A 126 -17.98 -5.45 13.79
C VAL A 126 -17.60 -6.77 13.13
N ARG A 127 -17.40 -6.75 11.81
CA ARG A 127 -16.80 -7.82 11.04
C ARG A 127 -15.29 -7.70 11.15
N VAL A 128 -14.64 -8.80 11.52
CA VAL A 128 -13.18 -8.89 11.61
C VAL A 128 -12.74 -9.97 10.65
N GLY A 129 -11.66 -9.74 9.91
CA GLY A 129 -11.12 -10.74 9.02
C GLY A 129 -9.79 -10.37 8.41
N TYR A 130 -9.38 -11.18 7.45
CA TYR A 130 -8.19 -10.97 6.64
C TYR A 130 -8.56 -11.14 5.17
N GLU A 131 -8.18 -10.18 4.33
CA GLU A 131 -8.33 -10.26 2.88
C GLU A 131 -6.95 -10.18 2.22
N THR A 132 -6.62 -11.17 1.37
CA THR A 132 -5.31 -11.20 0.71
C THR A 132 -5.14 -9.95 -0.15
N GLY A 133 -4.10 -9.16 0.14
CA GLY A 133 -3.81 -7.91 -0.55
C GLY A 133 -4.42 -6.65 0.09
N LYS A 134 -5.36 -6.80 1.03
CA LYS A 134 -5.92 -5.70 1.86
C LYS A 134 -5.66 -5.85 3.37
N GLY A 135 -5.01 -6.94 3.76
CA GLY A 135 -4.58 -7.22 5.13
C GLY A 135 -5.73 -7.51 6.09
N PHE A 136 -5.49 -7.25 7.38
CA PHE A 136 -6.50 -7.39 8.42
C PHE A 136 -7.49 -6.25 8.36
N TYR A 137 -8.78 -6.52 8.61
CA TYR A 137 -9.79 -5.48 8.64
C TYR A 137 -10.74 -5.59 9.83
N LEU A 138 -11.28 -4.43 10.21
CA LEU A 138 -12.37 -4.21 11.14
C LEU A 138 -13.41 -3.34 10.41
N ASN A 139 -14.60 -3.86 10.15
CA ASN A 139 -15.66 -3.12 9.45
C ASN A 139 -16.99 -3.21 10.21
N THR A 140 -17.67 -2.09 10.43
CA THR A 140 -19.04 -2.13 10.96
C THR A 140 -20.02 -2.67 9.93
N VAL A 141 -21.08 -3.36 10.37
CA VAL A 141 -22.09 -3.92 9.44
C VAL A 141 -22.81 -2.84 8.63
N ASP A 142 -22.92 -1.63 9.15
CA ASP A 142 -23.49 -0.46 8.45
C ASP A 142 -22.49 0.26 7.52
N ASP A 143 -21.27 -0.27 7.40
CA ASP A 143 -20.19 0.23 6.54
C ASP A 143 -19.80 1.70 6.79
N LYS A 144 -20.10 2.23 7.98
CA LYS A 144 -19.69 3.60 8.35
C LYS A 144 -18.25 3.69 8.85
N TYR A 145 -17.71 2.59 9.38
CA TYR A 145 -16.36 2.58 9.93
C TYR A 145 -15.62 1.35 9.42
N LEU A 146 -14.53 1.61 8.70
CA LEU A 146 -13.59 0.61 8.22
C LEU A 146 -12.18 0.98 8.68
N LEU A 147 -11.46 -0.03 9.16
CA LEU A 147 -10.03 0.03 9.43
C LEU A 147 -9.38 -1.21 8.81
N ASN A 148 -8.52 -1.00 7.83
CA ASN A 148 -7.56 -1.97 7.33
C ASN A 148 -6.22 -1.75 8.01
N ILE A 149 -5.55 -2.84 8.36
CA ILE A 149 -4.24 -2.86 9.02
C ILE A 149 -3.31 -3.66 8.13
N HIS A 150 -2.25 -3.00 7.68
CA HIS A 150 -1.20 -3.59 6.89
C HIS A 150 0.14 -3.52 7.62
N GLN A 151 0.90 -4.59 7.53
CA GLN A 151 2.30 -4.63 7.90
C GLN A 151 3.13 -4.89 6.64
N ARG A 152 4.28 -4.22 6.51
CA ARG A 152 5.25 -4.50 5.46
C ARG A 152 6.66 -4.62 6.01
N THR A 153 7.29 -5.76 5.77
CA THR A 153 8.73 -5.97 5.98
C THR A 153 9.44 -6.16 4.64
N GLN A 154 10.55 -5.45 4.45
CA GLN A 154 11.49 -5.67 3.36
C GLN A 154 12.89 -5.92 3.94
N LEU A 155 13.44 -7.10 3.67
CA LEU A 155 14.81 -7.46 4.00
C LEU A 155 15.64 -7.33 2.73
N LEU A 156 16.76 -6.62 2.80
CA LEU A 156 17.61 -6.31 1.66
C LEU A 156 19.04 -6.76 1.94
N TYR A 157 19.61 -7.52 1.00
CA TYR A 157 21.04 -7.67 0.85
C TYR A 157 21.52 -6.77 -0.30
N THR A 158 22.66 -6.10 -0.12
CA THR A 158 23.33 -5.31 -1.15
C THR A 158 24.81 -5.66 -1.14
N PHE A 159 25.38 -5.89 -2.32
CA PHE A 159 26.81 -5.93 -2.58
C PHE A 159 27.13 -4.85 -3.62
N THR A 160 28.08 -3.99 -3.33
CA THR A 160 28.56 -2.94 -4.24
C THR A 160 30.04 -3.18 -4.50
N ASP A 161 30.36 -3.43 -5.77
CA ASP A 161 31.70 -3.38 -6.34
C ASP A 161 31.96 -1.91 -6.71
N ASN A 162 32.90 -1.29 -6.00
CA ASN A 162 33.20 0.14 -6.14
C ASN A 162 34.47 0.34 -6.95
N ASP A 163 34.42 1.24 -7.94
CA ASP A 163 35.58 1.47 -8.81
C ASP A 163 36.75 2.15 -8.09
N CYS A 164 36.42 3.19 -7.29
CA CYS A 164 37.41 4.07 -6.66
C CYS A 164 37.44 3.94 -5.12
N SER A 165 36.78 2.94 -4.55
CA SER A 165 36.77 2.69 -3.11
C SER A 165 36.66 1.20 -2.82
N GLU A 166 36.71 0.80 -1.55
CA GLU A 166 36.54 -0.60 -1.18
C GLU A 166 35.13 -1.11 -1.52
N ASP A 167 35.05 -2.37 -1.92
CA ASP A 167 33.78 -3.09 -2.04
C ASP A 167 33.07 -3.16 -0.71
N VAL A 168 31.75 -3.04 -0.73
CA VAL A 168 30.93 -3.08 0.49
C VAL A 168 29.78 -4.05 0.33
N SER A 169 29.38 -4.67 1.44
CA SER A 169 28.17 -5.48 1.50
C SER A 169 27.41 -5.26 2.80
N SER A 170 26.09 -5.37 2.75
CA SER A 170 25.26 -5.22 3.94
C SER A 170 23.94 -5.98 3.85
N PHE A 171 23.48 -6.45 5.01
CA PHE A 171 22.10 -6.86 5.23
C PHE A 171 21.37 -5.75 5.97
N ARG A 172 20.20 -5.37 5.49
CA ARG A 172 19.40 -4.27 6.05
C ARG A 172 17.93 -4.65 6.14
N ILE A 173 17.26 -4.14 7.15
CA ILE A 173 15.80 -4.01 7.12
C ILE A 173 15.53 -2.75 6.32
N ARG A 174 15.21 -2.88 5.03
CA ARG A 174 15.05 -1.73 4.12
C ARG A 174 13.80 -0.92 4.43
N ARG A 175 12.71 -1.58 4.83
CA ARG A 175 11.44 -0.95 5.25
C ARG A 175 10.74 -1.84 6.28
N GLN A 176 10.23 -1.23 7.33
CA GLN A 176 9.42 -1.88 8.36
C GLN A 176 8.23 -0.97 8.64
N ARG A 177 7.15 -1.16 7.88
CA ARG A 177 6.01 -0.24 7.91
C ARG A 177 4.76 -0.86 8.50
N VAL A 178 3.99 -0.01 9.15
CA VAL A 178 2.60 -0.26 9.51
C VAL A 178 1.76 0.81 8.83
N ASN A 179 0.68 0.38 8.18
CA ASN A 179 -0.27 1.27 7.52
C ASN A 179 -1.68 0.98 8.03
N PHE A 180 -2.39 2.03 8.39
CA PHE A 180 -3.77 2.02 8.83
C PHE A 180 -4.58 2.86 7.84
N GLU A 181 -5.55 2.26 7.16
CA GLU A 181 -6.36 2.97 6.17
C GLU A 181 -7.82 2.55 6.22
N GLY A 182 -8.73 3.42 5.82
CA GLY A 182 -10.14 3.09 5.75
C GLY A 182 -11.02 4.32 5.65
N HIS A 183 -12.21 4.23 6.23
CA HIS A 183 -13.19 5.33 6.23
C HIS A 183 -13.93 5.43 7.56
N VAL A 184 -14.41 6.64 7.88
CA VAL A 184 -15.10 6.95 9.13
C VAL A 184 -16.35 7.78 8.86
N PHE A 185 -17.44 7.51 9.59
CA PHE A 185 -18.77 8.11 9.46
C PHE A 185 -19.50 7.83 8.12
N THR A 186 -18.77 7.81 7.00
CA THR A 186 -19.24 7.52 5.64
C THR A 186 -18.08 6.99 4.80
N SER A 187 -18.37 6.15 3.81
CA SER A 187 -17.36 5.66 2.84
C SER A 187 -16.70 6.77 2.01
N ASN A 188 -17.26 7.99 2.00
CA ASN A 188 -16.68 9.15 1.32
C ASN A 188 -15.62 9.90 2.14
N LEU A 189 -15.50 9.64 3.45
CA LEU A 189 -14.50 10.27 4.32
C LEU A 189 -13.44 9.24 4.68
N THR A 190 -12.38 9.21 3.88
CA THR A 190 -11.29 8.24 3.99
C THR A 190 -10.08 8.82 4.71
N TYR A 191 -9.27 7.95 5.29
CA TYR A 191 -8.02 8.31 5.96
C TYR A 191 -6.94 7.26 5.68
N GLU A 192 -5.68 7.68 5.81
CA GLU A 192 -4.51 6.80 5.78
C GLU A 192 -3.48 7.32 6.78
N VAL A 193 -2.85 6.39 7.50
CA VAL A 193 -1.70 6.66 8.37
C VAL A 193 -0.66 5.54 8.21
N GLU A 194 0.48 5.87 7.61
CA GLU A 194 1.63 4.96 7.41
C GLU A 194 2.83 5.45 8.23
N TRP A 195 3.40 4.57 9.06
CA TRP A 195 4.67 4.79 9.75
C TRP A 195 5.74 3.81 9.27
N ASP A 196 6.96 4.29 9.10
CA ASP A 196 8.17 3.47 9.02
C ASP A 196 8.79 3.41 10.43
N LEU A 197 8.89 2.23 11.02
CA LEU A 197 9.14 2.09 12.46
C LEU A 197 10.61 2.29 12.86
N PHE A 198 11.56 1.87 12.02
CA PHE A 198 12.98 1.89 12.38
C PHE A 198 13.95 1.66 11.20
N ALA A 199 13.44 1.40 9.99
CA ALA A 199 14.21 0.65 8.99
C ALA A 199 15.49 1.34 8.52
N GLU A 200 15.41 2.58 8.02
CA GLU A 200 16.52 3.22 7.32
C GLU A 200 17.26 4.29 8.15
N SER A 201 16.54 5.11 8.92
CA SER A 201 17.13 6.16 9.76
C SER A 201 17.42 5.72 11.19
N GLY A 202 17.06 4.49 11.57
CA GLY A 202 17.09 4.04 12.98
C GLY A 202 16.13 4.83 13.87
N ARG A 203 15.18 5.56 13.28
CA ARG A 203 14.14 6.33 13.96
C ARG A 203 12.80 6.07 13.26
N GLY A 204 11.72 6.26 14.00
CA GLY A 204 10.37 6.18 13.44
C GLY A 204 10.06 7.42 12.60
N GLU A 205 9.57 7.22 11.39
CA GLU A 205 9.21 8.29 10.46
C GLU A 205 7.75 8.15 10.04
N LEU A 206 6.98 9.22 10.19
CA LEU A 206 5.64 9.26 9.63
C LEU A 206 5.77 9.45 8.11
N LYS A 207 5.16 8.55 7.36
CA LYS A 207 5.18 8.58 5.89
C LYS A 207 3.96 9.34 5.40
N ASP A 208 2.80 8.72 5.53
CA ASP A 208 1.53 9.28 5.05
C ASP A 208 0.60 9.46 6.26
N ALA A 209 -0.09 10.60 6.35
CA ALA A 209 -1.08 10.91 7.38
C ALA A 209 -2.05 11.96 6.84
N TYR A 210 -3.17 11.51 6.28
CA TYR A 210 -4.11 12.43 5.64
C TYR A 210 -5.55 11.98 5.78
N ILE A 211 -6.44 12.94 5.56
CA ILE A 211 -7.88 12.73 5.41
C ILE A 211 -8.26 13.16 3.99
N ASN A 212 -9.16 12.41 3.37
CA ASN A 212 -9.70 12.72 2.04
C ASN A 212 -11.22 12.64 2.08
N TYR A 213 -11.87 13.68 1.57
CA TYR A 213 -13.32 13.72 1.42
C TYR A 213 -13.71 13.74 -0.05
N LYS A 214 -14.51 12.74 -0.45
CA LYS A 214 -15.01 12.57 -1.81
C LYS A 214 -16.38 13.22 -1.94
N LEU A 215 -16.46 14.39 -2.56
CA LEU A 215 -17.73 15.05 -2.88
C LEU A 215 -18.36 14.43 -4.13
N ALA A 216 -17.54 14.12 -5.12
CA ALA A 216 -17.87 13.39 -6.33
C ALA A 216 -16.61 12.69 -6.87
N ASP A 217 -16.74 11.78 -7.85
CA ASP A 217 -15.58 11.17 -8.51
C ASP A 217 -14.63 12.24 -9.09
N TRP A 218 -15.20 13.29 -9.68
CA TRP A 218 -14.47 14.41 -10.27
C TRP A 218 -14.01 15.48 -9.26
N LEU A 219 -14.40 15.40 -7.98
CA LEU A 219 -14.02 16.39 -6.96
C LEU A 219 -13.84 15.76 -5.59
N GLN A 220 -12.59 15.73 -5.17
CA GLN A 220 -12.14 15.26 -3.86
C GLN A 220 -11.19 16.27 -3.24
N LEU A 221 -11.27 16.41 -1.92
CA LEU A 221 -10.41 17.28 -1.13
C LEU A 221 -9.59 16.45 -0.17
N ARG A 222 -8.28 16.67 -0.14
CA ARG A 222 -7.34 16.00 0.75
C ARG A 222 -6.57 17.01 1.60
N GLY A 223 -6.31 16.68 2.86
CA GLY A 223 -5.44 17.46 3.74
C GLY A 223 -4.63 16.57 4.69
N GLY A 224 -3.39 16.98 5.02
CA GLY A 224 -2.42 16.18 5.77
C GLY A 224 -1.05 16.06 5.10
N GLN A 225 -0.32 14.98 5.40
CA GLN A 225 0.97 14.63 4.79
C GLN A 225 0.82 13.45 3.82
N TRP A 226 1.32 13.59 2.60
CA TRP A 226 1.43 12.47 1.66
C TRP A 226 2.48 12.74 0.58
N LYS A 227 2.68 11.79 -0.33
CA LYS A 227 3.52 11.99 -1.53
C LYS A 227 3.03 13.14 -2.40
N VAL A 228 3.90 14.10 -2.68
CA VAL A 228 3.59 15.19 -3.62
C VAL A 228 3.21 14.58 -4.98
N PRO A 229 2.10 15.02 -5.60
CA PRO A 229 1.57 14.42 -6.84
C PRO A 229 2.34 14.88 -8.08
N TYR A 230 3.66 14.70 -8.09
CA TYR A 230 4.56 15.20 -9.13
C TYR A 230 4.85 14.14 -10.19
N ASN A 231 5.73 13.17 -9.91
CA ASN A 231 6.13 12.16 -10.88
C ASN A 231 5.51 10.78 -10.60
N ARG A 232 5.29 10.01 -11.68
CA ARG A 232 4.55 8.73 -11.65
C ARG A 232 5.25 7.68 -10.80
N GLN A 233 6.55 7.44 -11.03
CA GLN A 233 7.32 6.42 -10.30
C GLN A 233 7.40 6.71 -8.80
N LYS A 234 7.46 7.99 -8.36
CA LYS A 234 7.41 8.31 -6.92
C LYS A 234 6.07 7.95 -6.30
N MET A 235 4.97 8.32 -6.96
CA MET A 235 3.61 8.03 -6.50
C MET A 235 3.36 6.53 -6.34
N ILE A 236 3.92 5.67 -7.21
CA ILE A 236 3.84 4.22 -7.06
C ILE A 236 4.42 3.80 -5.69
N SER A 237 3.69 2.94 -4.96
CA SER A 237 4.17 2.40 -3.69
C SER A 237 5.48 1.64 -3.90
N SER A 238 6.45 1.82 -3.01
CA SER A 238 7.72 1.08 -3.07
C SER A 238 7.55 -0.44 -2.98
N ALA A 239 6.42 -0.92 -2.45
CA ALA A 239 6.05 -2.34 -2.49
C ALA A 239 5.74 -2.87 -3.90
N LYS A 240 5.37 -1.99 -4.82
CA LYS A 240 4.80 -2.30 -6.15
C LYS A 240 5.74 -1.95 -7.32
N MET A 241 7.04 -1.82 -7.03
CA MET A 241 8.11 -1.57 -8.02
C MET A 241 8.70 -2.88 -8.57
N GLN A 242 9.27 -2.80 -9.78
CA GLN A 242 9.99 -3.86 -10.47
C GLN A 242 11.44 -4.00 -10.02
N PHE A 243 12.04 -2.92 -9.54
CA PHE A 243 13.40 -2.90 -8.99
C PHE A 243 13.37 -2.64 -7.48
N VAL A 244 14.49 -2.90 -6.78
CA VAL A 244 14.58 -2.69 -5.32
C VAL A 244 14.36 -1.22 -4.94
N ASP A 245 14.89 -0.30 -5.74
CA ASP A 245 14.70 1.15 -5.62
C ASP A 245 14.26 1.76 -6.96
N ARG A 246 13.82 3.02 -6.94
CA ARG A 246 13.42 3.74 -8.16
C ARG A 246 14.63 4.00 -9.06
N SER A 247 14.34 4.54 -10.24
CA SER A 247 15.37 4.96 -11.17
C SER A 247 16.22 6.08 -10.59
N LEU A 248 17.45 6.20 -11.08
CA LEU A 248 18.34 7.31 -10.73
C LEU A 248 17.67 8.67 -10.94
N ALA A 249 17.03 8.88 -12.10
CA ALA A 249 16.31 10.11 -12.38
C ALA A 249 15.11 10.33 -11.45
N SER A 250 14.31 9.29 -11.16
CA SER A 250 13.19 9.49 -10.23
C SER A 250 13.65 9.75 -8.80
N GLU A 251 14.77 9.20 -8.33
CA GLU A 251 15.28 9.54 -6.98
C GLU A 251 15.85 10.97 -6.95
N GLU A 252 16.39 11.45 -8.08
CA GLU A 252 16.94 12.81 -8.17
C GLU A 252 15.87 13.91 -8.25
N PHE A 253 14.83 13.71 -9.08
CA PHE A 253 13.86 14.76 -9.41
C PHE A 253 12.52 14.63 -8.67
N HIS A 254 12.32 13.64 -7.79
CA HIS A 254 11.04 13.55 -7.09
C HIS A 254 10.86 14.63 -6.02
N LEU A 255 9.62 14.97 -5.70
CA LEU A 255 9.26 15.87 -4.60
C LEU A 255 8.78 15.09 -3.37
N SER A 256 9.66 14.39 -2.66
CA SER A 256 9.34 13.29 -1.73
C SER A 256 7.89 13.18 -1.19
N ARG A 257 7.63 13.85 -0.06
CA ARG A 257 6.34 14.00 0.61
C ARG A 257 6.31 15.36 1.26
N ASP A 258 5.12 15.86 1.49
CA ASP A 258 4.95 17.16 2.13
C ASP A 258 3.58 17.26 2.80
N ILE A 259 3.41 18.29 3.63
CA ILE A 259 2.16 18.62 4.32
C ILE A 259 1.41 19.68 3.51
N GLY A 260 0.11 19.49 3.27
CA GLY A 260 -0.66 20.48 2.53
C GLY A 260 -2.13 20.13 2.35
N ILE A 261 -2.72 20.76 1.34
CA ILE A 261 -4.06 20.49 0.84
C ILE A 261 -4.03 20.19 -0.66
N MET A 262 -4.95 19.35 -1.13
CA MET A 262 -5.08 19.05 -2.56
C MET A 262 -6.54 18.94 -2.97
N MET A 263 -6.83 19.52 -4.12
CA MET A 263 -8.03 19.25 -4.90
C MET A 263 -7.67 18.29 -6.02
N HIS A 264 -8.40 17.19 -6.15
CA HIS A 264 -8.16 16.20 -7.19
C HIS A 264 -9.43 15.50 -7.63
N GLY A 265 -9.38 14.87 -8.79
CA GLY A 265 -10.52 14.14 -9.31
C GLY A 265 -10.19 13.42 -10.61
N GLU A 266 -11.13 12.57 -10.99
CA GLU A 266 -11.08 11.78 -12.22
C GLU A 266 -12.38 11.92 -12.99
N SER A 267 -12.29 11.89 -14.33
CA SER A 267 -13.47 11.87 -15.19
C SER A 267 -14.12 10.48 -15.19
N VAL A 268 -15.26 10.37 -15.89
CA VAL A 268 -15.89 9.07 -16.18
C VAL A 268 -14.85 8.10 -16.75
N GLU A 269 -14.85 6.87 -16.22
CA GLU A 269 -13.91 5.79 -16.57
C GLU A 269 -12.42 6.12 -16.40
N GLU A 270 -12.09 7.15 -15.62
CA GLU A 270 -10.73 7.64 -15.36
C GLU A 270 -9.99 8.06 -16.66
N LEU A 271 -10.71 8.48 -17.70
CA LEU A 271 -10.11 8.96 -18.94
C LEU A 271 -9.15 10.13 -18.71
N PHE A 272 -9.48 11.02 -17.78
CA PHE A 272 -8.68 12.16 -17.37
C PHE A 272 -8.58 12.22 -15.85
N GLU A 273 -7.40 12.54 -15.34
CA GLU A 273 -7.12 12.78 -13.93
C GLU A 273 -6.46 14.15 -13.76
N TYR A 274 -6.81 14.87 -12.71
CA TYR A 274 -6.12 16.09 -12.32
C TYR A 274 -5.82 16.13 -10.82
N LYS A 275 -4.73 16.80 -10.45
CA LYS A 275 -4.31 17.03 -9.06
C LYS A 275 -3.74 18.45 -8.96
N LEU A 276 -4.29 19.26 -8.05
CA LEU A 276 -3.85 20.61 -7.75
C LEU A 276 -3.55 20.67 -6.25
N ALA A 277 -2.28 20.85 -5.89
CA ALA A 277 -1.84 20.82 -4.50
C ALA A 277 -1.12 22.13 -4.11
N ALA A 278 -1.41 22.60 -2.91
CA ALA A 278 -0.66 23.65 -2.22
C ALA A 278 -0.11 23.03 -0.93
N MET A 279 1.21 23.03 -0.80
CA MET A 279 1.95 22.28 0.22
C MET A 279 3.04 23.15 0.83
N GLN A 280 3.59 22.70 1.95
CA GLN A 280 4.47 23.51 2.77
C GLN A 280 5.76 23.93 2.06
N GLY A 281 6.34 23.06 1.24
CA GLY A 281 7.61 23.24 0.54
C GLY A 281 8.84 22.72 1.29
N ALA A 282 8.72 22.52 2.60
CA ALA A 282 9.81 22.11 3.49
C ALA A 282 10.12 20.60 3.49
N GLY A 283 9.17 19.77 3.06
CA GLY A 283 9.36 18.34 2.93
C GLY A 283 8.78 17.50 4.08
N GLU A 284 9.12 16.20 4.06
CA GLU A 284 8.48 15.19 4.90
C GLU A 284 8.79 15.40 6.39
N ASN A 285 7.76 15.41 7.23
CA ASN A 285 7.83 15.58 8.70
C ASN A 285 8.32 16.95 9.20
N GLU A 286 8.42 17.94 8.32
CA GLU A 286 8.72 19.32 8.71
C GLU A 286 7.48 20.03 9.24
N LYS A 287 7.52 20.42 10.52
CA LYS A 287 6.35 20.94 11.25
C LYS A 287 6.14 22.44 11.06
N LYS A 288 7.14 23.13 10.53
CA LYS A 288 7.15 24.59 10.38
C LYS A 288 7.68 24.93 9.00
N ASN A 289 7.17 26.01 8.46
CA ASN A 289 7.84 26.79 7.44
C ASN A 289 8.17 28.11 8.14
N ASP A 290 9.42 28.52 8.02
CA ASP A 290 9.93 29.77 8.57
C ASP A 290 9.63 30.98 7.68
N ASP A 291 9.00 30.76 6.51
CA ASP A 291 8.53 31.78 5.58
C ASP A 291 7.04 31.61 5.16
N THR A 292 6.59 32.41 4.18
CA THR A 292 5.23 32.40 3.61
C THR A 292 5.17 31.81 2.19
N LYS A 293 6.28 31.23 1.73
CA LYS A 293 6.41 30.61 0.42
C LYS A 293 5.96 29.15 0.52
N HIS A 294 5.52 28.56 -0.58
CA HIS A 294 4.87 27.25 -0.57
C HIS A 294 5.21 26.49 -1.84
N LEU A 295 5.11 25.17 -1.77
CA LEU A 295 5.15 24.29 -2.92
C LEU A 295 3.77 24.22 -3.57
N TYR A 296 3.68 24.60 -4.84
CA TYR A 296 2.48 24.42 -5.64
C TYR A 296 2.74 23.38 -6.72
N VAL A 297 1.85 22.38 -6.82
CA VAL A 297 1.98 21.31 -7.82
C VAL A 297 0.69 21.15 -8.60
N THR A 298 0.83 21.10 -9.91
CA THR A 298 -0.25 20.73 -10.81
C THR A 298 0.14 19.48 -11.58
N ARG A 299 -0.77 18.51 -11.68
CA ARG A 299 -0.57 17.30 -12.46
C ARG A 299 -1.83 16.92 -13.21
N PHE A 300 -1.64 16.54 -14.46
CA PHE A 300 -2.67 16.02 -15.33
C PHE A 300 -2.25 14.66 -15.89
N ALA A 301 -3.22 13.77 -16.09
CA ALA A 301 -2.98 12.52 -16.81
C ALA A 301 -4.19 12.15 -17.66
N ILE A 302 -3.93 11.47 -18.78
CA ILE A 302 -4.95 10.87 -19.63
C ILE A 302 -4.71 9.38 -19.77
N ASN A 303 -5.80 8.60 -19.72
CA ASN A 303 -5.80 7.16 -19.88
C ASN A 303 -6.66 6.77 -21.11
N PRO A 304 -6.18 6.97 -22.35
CA PRO A 304 -7.02 6.86 -23.57
C PRO A 304 -7.64 5.47 -23.81
N PHE A 305 -7.09 4.42 -23.18
CA PHE A 305 -7.61 3.05 -23.30
C PHE A 305 -8.30 2.58 -22.00
N GLY A 306 -8.72 3.53 -21.17
CA GLY A 306 -9.41 3.32 -19.89
C GLY A 306 -8.48 2.93 -18.75
N LYS A 307 -9.04 2.83 -17.55
CA LYS A 307 -8.27 2.58 -16.33
C LYS A 307 -7.44 1.31 -16.31
N PHE A 308 -6.35 1.39 -15.57
CA PHE A 308 -5.51 0.26 -15.19
C PHE A 308 -6.14 -0.43 -13.98
N LYS A 309 -6.10 -1.75 -13.92
CA LYS A 309 -6.59 -2.50 -12.75
C LYS A 309 -5.73 -2.28 -11.50
N SER A 310 -4.47 -1.89 -11.68
CA SER A 310 -3.55 -1.68 -10.57
C SER A 310 -2.53 -0.56 -10.82
N TYR A 311 -2.24 0.18 -9.75
CA TYR A 311 -1.20 1.20 -9.71
C TYR A 311 0.16 0.58 -9.27
N SER A 312 0.78 -0.19 -10.17
CA SER A 312 2.07 -0.89 -9.99
C SER A 312 2.96 -0.83 -11.24
N GLU A 313 4.27 -1.01 -11.12
CA GLU A 313 5.12 -1.06 -12.32
C GLU A 313 4.84 -2.31 -13.17
N SER A 314 4.89 -3.50 -12.55
CA SER A 314 4.62 -4.80 -13.20
C SER A 314 3.16 -4.98 -13.65
N ASP A 315 2.91 -5.68 -14.77
CA ASP A 315 1.56 -6.10 -15.19
C ASP A 315 1.11 -7.44 -14.56
N LEU A 316 1.06 -7.50 -13.22
CA LEU A 316 0.56 -8.67 -12.48
C LEU A 316 -0.89 -9.02 -12.83
N GLU A 317 -1.67 -8.03 -13.21
CA GLU A 317 -3.08 -8.21 -13.57
C GLU A 317 -3.24 -8.91 -14.92
N HIS A 318 -2.21 -8.84 -15.78
CA HIS A 318 -2.25 -9.29 -17.17
C HIS A 318 -3.39 -8.62 -17.90
N GLU A 319 -3.22 -7.34 -18.19
CA GLU A 319 -4.20 -6.56 -18.92
C GLU A 319 -4.47 -7.21 -20.29
N LYS A 320 -5.73 -7.60 -20.52
CA LYS A 320 -6.13 -8.31 -21.75
C LYS A 320 -6.13 -7.39 -22.96
N THR A 321 -6.37 -6.10 -22.73
CA THR A 321 -6.32 -5.04 -23.74
C THR A 321 -5.17 -4.09 -23.39
N PRO A 322 -4.54 -3.43 -24.39
CA PRO A 322 -3.48 -2.49 -24.10
C PRO A 322 -4.02 -1.33 -23.26
N LYS A 323 -3.30 -0.98 -22.21
CA LYS A 323 -3.55 0.20 -21.36
C LYS A 323 -2.42 1.19 -21.54
N LEU A 324 -2.76 2.46 -21.74
CA LEU A 324 -1.82 3.56 -21.90
C LEU A 324 -2.22 4.67 -20.93
N ALA A 325 -1.23 5.26 -20.26
CA ALA A 325 -1.35 6.53 -19.56
C ALA A 325 -0.28 7.50 -20.05
N LEU A 326 -0.66 8.75 -20.21
CA LEU A 326 0.25 9.88 -20.44
C LEU A 326 0.03 10.89 -19.33
N GLY A 327 1.09 11.31 -18.66
CA GLY A 327 1.03 12.25 -17.55
C GLY A 327 1.98 13.43 -17.75
N ALA A 328 1.64 14.56 -17.15
CA ALA A 328 2.51 15.71 -17.04
C ALA A 328 2.28 16.40 -15.69
N ALA A 329 3.33 16.92 -15.07
CA ALA A 329 3.24 17.74 -13.87
C ALA A 329 4.23 18.90 -13.90
N TYR A 330 3.85 19.97 -13.23
CA TYR A 330 4.68 21.16 -13.02
C TYR A 330 4.58 21.58 -11.56
N ALA A 331 5.73 21.94 -10.98
CA ALA A 331 5.87 22.31 -9.59
C ALA A 331 6.72 23.57 -9.46
N VAL A 332 6.32 24.45 -8.56
CA VAL A 332 7.11 25.62 -8.16
C VAL A 332 7.24 25.61 -6.64
N ASN A 333 8.44 25.84 -6.14
CA ASN A 333 8.74 25.89 -4.73
C ASN A 333 9.77 26.97 -4.47
N SER A 334 9.55 27.76 -3.44
CA SER A 334 10.44 28.86 -3.08
C SER A 334 10.65 28.84 -1.58
N GLY A 335 11.86 29.17 -1.10
CA GLY A 335 12.13 29.27 0.33
C GLY A 335 13.54 28.88 0.73
N LYS A 336 13.80 28.91 2.04
CA LYS A 336 15.12 28.56 2.62
C LYS A 336 15.24 27.10 2.98
N GLN A 337 14.13 26.50 3.40
CA GLN A 337 14.03 25.10 3.72
C GLN A 337 13.26 24.43 2.59
N LEU A 338 13.99 23.97 1.58
CA LEU A 338 13.40 23.25 0.45
C LEU A 338 13.78 21.79 0.52
N PHE A 339 12.85 20.90 0.12
CA PHE A 339 13.22 19.53 -0.23
C PHE A 339 14.00 19.54 -1.55
N VAL A 340 15.31 19.76 -1.46
CA VAL A 340 16.27 19.52 -2.53
C VAL A 340 17.39 18.67 -1.92
N ARG A 341 17.86 17.63 -2.64
CA ARG A 341 18.87 16.70 -2.10
C ARG A 341 20.12 17.47 -1.65
N ASP A 342 20.88 16.86 -0.74
CA ASP A 342 22.02 17.45 0.00
C ASP A 342 23.03 18.24 -0.85
N GLU A 343 23.20 17.91 -2.13
CA GLU A 343 24.08 18.62 -3.07
C GLU A 343 23.66 20.10 -3.28
N ILE A 344 22.37 20.41 -3.09
CA ILE A 344 21.78 21.75 -3.22
C ILE A 344 21.51 22.39 -1.84
N MET A 345 21.75 21.68 -0.73
CA MET A 345 21.64 22.24 0.64
C MET A 345 22.76 23.24 0.99
N THR A 346 23.61 23.57 0.02
CA THR A 346 24.70 24.54 0.14
C THR A 346 24.22 25.99 0.06
N PHE A 347 23.00 26.25 -0.42
CA PHE A 347 22.50 27.62 -0.48
C PHE A 347 21.98 28.10 0.89
N HIS A 348 22.64 29.11 1.46
CA HIS A 348 22.20 29.76 2.71
C HIS A 348 21.10 30.81 2.51
N ASN A 349 20.69 31.05 1.26
CA ASN A 349 19.65 32.01 0.87
C ASN A 349 18.41 31.31 0.33
N ASP A 350 17.34 32.10 0.17
CA ASP A 350 16.13 31.69 -0.53
C ASP A 350 16.48 31.15 -1.93
N LEU A 351 15.96 29.96 -2.23
CA LEU A 351 15.99 29.34 -3.54
C LEU A 351 14.60 29.44 -4.18
N ASP A 352 14.57 29.64 -5.50
CA ASP A 352 13.39 29.43 -6.33
C ASP A 352 13.62 28.20 -7.21
N VAL A 353 12.72 27.23 -7.12
CA VAL A 353 12.85 25.94 -7.81
C VAL A 353 11.60 25.68 -8.65
N GLU A 354 11.79 25.60 -9.96
CA GLU A 354 10.76 25.20 -10.92
C GLU A 354 11.08 23.81 -11.47
N GLN A 355 10.08 22.93 -11.56
CA GLN A 355 10.30 21.57 -12.06
C GLN A 355 9.13 21.10 -12.92
N ALA A 356 9.47 20.42 -14.01
CA ALA A 356 8.50 19.81 -14.91
C ALA A 356 8.82 18.33 -15.16
N THR A 357 7.77 17.51 -15.28
CA THR A 357 7.90 16.10 -15.67
C THR A 357 6.82 15.67 -16.63
N VAL A 358 7.17 14.77 -17.54
CA VAL A 358 6.22 14.06 -18.41
C VAL A 358 6.46 12.56 -18.29
N ASP A 359 5.39 11.78 -18.27
CA ASP A 359 5.45 10.35 -18.08
C ASP A 359 4.56 9.56 -19.04
N VAL A 360 5.04 8.37 -19.41
CA VAL A 360 4.33 7.41 -20.25
C VAL A 360 4.30 6.07 -19.52
N ARG A 361 3.14 5.41 -19.55
CA ARG A 361 3.00 4.05 -19.01
C ARG A 361 2.15 3.19 -19.91
N LEU A 362 2.64 1.99 -20.22
CA LEU A 362 1.93 1.00 -21.00
C LEU A 362 1.90 -0.35 -20.28
N LYS A 363 0.77 -1.04 -20.34
CA LYS A 363 0.63 -2.44 -19.89
C LYS A 363 -0.18 -3.25 -20.89
N TRP A 364 0.28 -4.45 -21.19
CA TRP A 364 -0.41 -5.36 -22.10
C TRP A 364 0.09 -6.79 -21.96
N LEU A 365 -0.80 -7.74 -21.64
CA LEU A 365 -0.52 -9.19 -21.62
C LEU A 365 0.72 -9.59 -20.80
N GLY A 366 0.96 -8.93 -19.66
CA GLY A 366 2.13 -9.18 -18.82
C GLY A 366 3.37 -8.38 -19.21
N PHE A 367 3.34 -7.65 -20.32
CA PHE A 367 4.32 -6.61 -20.62
C PHE A 367 3.96 -5.31 -19.89
N SER A 368 4.98 -4.61 -19.42
CA SER A 368 4.87 -3.30 -18.78
C SER A 368 6.01 -2.41 -19.23
N PHE A 369 5.72 -1.12 -19.41
CA PHE A 369 6.68 -0.10 -19.78
C PHE A 369 6.34 1.19 -19.03
N ILE A 370 7.37 1.86 -18.50
CA ILE A 370 7.28 3.19 -17.92
C ILE A 370 8.45 4.04 -18.40
N SER A 371 8.20 5.32 -18.57
CA SER A 371 9.24 6.32 -18.80
C SER A 371 8.82 7.62 -18.16
N ASP A 372 9.76 8.28 -17.47
CA ASP A 372 9.60 9.62 -16.92
C ASP A 372 10.74 10.49 -17.49
N CYS A 373 10.45 11.70 -17.93
CA CYS A 373 11.43 12.73 -18.27
C CYS A 373 11.27 13.91 -17.32
N PHE A 374 12.37 14.58 -16.99
CA PHE A 374 12.45 15.63 -15.97
C PHE A 374 13.24 16.83 -16.48
N TRP A 375 12.79 18.00 -16.05
CA TRP A 375 13.50 19.27 -16.15
C TRP A 375 13.35 19.99 -14.80
N ARG A 376 14.40 20.66 -14.35
CA ARG A 376 14.43 21.46 -13.13
C ARG A 376 15.29 22.69 -13.35
N ASP A 377 14.81 23.81 -12.88
CA ASP A 377 15.54 25.07 -12.78
C ASP A 377 15.65 25.46 -11.30
N ILE A 378 16.82 25.92 -10.89
CA ILE A 378 17.11 26.31 -9.51
C ILE A 378 17.80 27.66 -9.55
N ASP A 379 17.08 28.70 -9.17
CA ASP A 379 17.62 30.04 -9.04
C ASP A 379 17.97 30.31 -7.58
N ALA A 380 19.25 30.51 -7.31
CA ALA A 380 19.73 30.97 -6.02
C ALA A 380 19.81 32.50 -5.98
N HIS A 381 19.12 33.13 -5.02
CA HIS A 381 19.25 34.57 -4.83
C HIS A 381 20.60 34.92 -4.16
N GLU A 382 21.30 35.91 -4.71
CA GLU A 382 22.67 36.31 -4.31
C GLU A 382 22.80 36.68 -2.82
N GLY A 383 23.90 36.22 -2.22
CA GLY A 383 24.38 36.61 -0.89
C GLY A 383 25.70 35.89 -0.60
N GLU A 384 26.79 36.66 -0.58
CA GLU A 384 28.19 36.25 -0.70
C GLU A 384 28.74 35.42 0.48
N GLU A 385 29.24 34.21 0.19
CA GLU A 385 30.50 33.70 0.77
C GLU A 385 31.32 33.03 -0.36
N GLU A 386 32.65 33.15 -0.31
CA GLU A 386 33.55 32.51 -1.27
C GLU A 386 33.32 30.99 -1.28
N GLY A 387 32.97 30.44 -2.45
CA GLY A 387 32.80 29.00 -2.66
C GLY A 387 31.40 28.56 -3.12
N PHE A 388 30.41 29.45 -3.14
CA PHE A 388 29.07 29.15 -3.65
C PHE A 388 28.89 29.65 -5.08
N ARG A 389 28.29 28.82 -5.94
CA ARG A 389 27.90 29.22 -7.30
C ARG A 389 26.71 30.19 -7.20
N SER A 390 26.90 31.44 -7.61
CA SER A 390 25.78 32.34 -7.95
C SER A 390 25.30 31.99 -9.36
N GLY A 391 23.99 31.87 -9.58
CA GLY A 391 23.39 31.59 -10.88
C GLY A 391 22.32 30.48 -10.87
N GLY A 392 21.58 30.40 -11.97
CA GLY A 392 20.56 29.36 -12.18
C GLY A 392 21.20 28.01 -12.54
N ILE A 393 20.74 26.92 -11.93
CA ILE A 393 21.15 25.54 -12.26
C ILE A 393 20.02 24.86 -13.01
N ILE A 394 20.25 24.58 -14.29
CA ILE A 394 19.32 23.80 -15.11
C ILE A 394 19.76 22.34 -15.09
N ALA A 395 18.88 21.48 -14.58
CA ALA A 395 19.08 20.04 -14.49
C ALA A 395 18.04 19.29 -15.33
N ASN A 396 18.41 18.14 -15.87
CA ASN A 396 17.46 17.26 -16.55
C ASN A 396 17.76 15.77 -16.31
N GLY A 397 16.79 14.93 -16.63
CA GLY A 397 17.00 13.50 -16.55
C GLY A 397 15.85 12.71 -17.12
N TYR A 398 16.07 11.42 -17.32
CA TYR A 398 15.02 10.53 -17.78
C TYR A 398 15.24 9.10 -17.30
N THR A 399 14.17 8.32 -17.33
CA THR A 399 14.20 6.88 -17.17
C THR A 399 13.40 6.20 -18.26
N VAL A 400 13.89 5.03 -18.69
CA VAL A 400 13.18 4.09 -19.54
C VAL A 400 13.27 2.73 -18.84
N GLN A 401 12.11 2.18 -18.49
CA GLN A 401 12.03 0.92 -17.75
C GLN A 401 10.92 0.06 -18.34
N GLY A 402 11.17 -1.23 -18.46
CA GLY A 402 10.15 -2.17 -18.88
C GLY A 402 10.37 -3.56 -18.31
N GLY A 403 9.31 -4.34 -18.25
CA GLY A 403 9.37 -5.72 -17.80
C GLY A 403 8.30 -6.58 -18.43
N CYS A 404 8.55 -7.89 -18.43
CA CYS A 404 7.68 -8.87 -19.05
C CYS A 404 7.62 -10.14 -18.18
N PHE A 405 6.41 -10.66 -17.99
CA PHE A 405 6.20 -11.97 -17.39
C PHE A 405 6.56 -13.08 -18.37
N VAL A 406 7.13 -14.16 -17.85
CA VAL A 406 7.45 -15.34 -18.66
C VAL A 406 6.15 -15.94 -19.22
N PRO A 407 6.02 -16.10 -20.56
CA PRO A 407 4.78 -16.55 -21.21
C PRO A 407 4.63 -18.08 -21.15
N VAL A 408 4.91 -18.68 -20.00
CA VAL A 408 4.76 -20.11 -19.72
C VAL A 408 3.66 -20.25 -18.68
N SER A 409 2.60 -21.01 -18.96
CA SER A 409 1.40 -21.06 -18.13
C SER A 409 1.64 -21.36 -16.65
N SER A 410 2.67 -22.18 -16.33
CA SER A 410 3.04 -22.50 -14.94
C SER A 410 3.82 -21.40 -14.22
N LEU A 411 4.43 -20.46 -14.95
CA LEU A 411 5.22 -19.33 -14.42
C LEU A 411 4.55 -17.97 -14.67
N GLN A 412 3.44 -17.96 -15.42
CA GLN A 412 2.66 -16.77 -15.70
C GLN A 412 2.26 -16.10 -14.38
N LYS A 413 2.44 -14.77 -14.26
CA LYS A 413 2.26 -13.97 -13.03
C LYS A 413 3.21 -14.26 -11.87
N HIS A 414 4.12 -15.22 -12.00
CA HIS A 414 5.07 -15.58 -10.94
C HIS A 414 6.48 -15.08 -11.26
N LEU A 415 6.94 -15.21 -12.50
CA LEU A 415 8.29 -14.80 -12.90
C LEU A 415 8.26 -13.65 -13.90
N GLU A 416 8.88 -12.53 -13.52
CA GLU A 416 9.06 -11.34 -14.37
C GLU A 416 10.54 -11.00 -14.51
N PHE A 417 10.92 -10.62 -15.72
CA PHE A 417 12.21 -9.97 -16.00
C PHE A 417 11.98 -8.50 -16.30
N ALA A 418 12.88 -7.64 -15.85
CA ALA A 418 12.81 -6.20 -16.08
C ALA A 418 14.17 -5.63 -16.49
N GLY A 419 14.16 -4.61 -17.34
CA GLY A 419 15.32 -3.83 -17.73
C GLY A 419 15.07 -2.34 -17.48
N ARG A 420 16.13 -1.61 -17.14
CA ARG A 420 16.07 -0.17 -16.86
C ARG A 420 17.31 0.53 -17.39
N TYR A 421 17.09 1.70 -17.98
CA TYR A 421 18.12 2.71 -18.19
C TYR A 421 17.64 4.03 -17.59
N SER A 422 18.53 4.77 -16.94
CA SER A 422 18.23 6.12 -16.47
C SER A 422 19.47 6.98 -16.55
N ARG A 423 19.30 8.28 -16.84
CA ARG A 423 20.38 9.27 -16.86
C ARG A 423 19.90 10.52 -16.16
N ILE A 424 20.81 11.17 -15.45
CA ILE A 424 20.67 12.51 -14.90
C ILE A 424 21.83 13.36 -15.39
N ASP A 425 21.52 14.63 -15.61
CA ASP A 425 22.42 15.71 -16.00
C ASP A 425 22.16 16.81 -14.96
N PRO A 426 22.95 16.86 -13.86
CA PRO A 426 22.63 17.67 -12.70
C PRO A 426 22.85 19.17 -12.95
N ASP A 427 23.72 19.54 -13.90
CA ASP A 427 23.87 20.90 -14.38
C ASP A 427 24.27 20.90 -15.86
N THR A 428 23.33 21.32 -16.72
CA THR A 428 23.53 21.33 -18.17
C THR A 428 24.65 22.26 -18.67
N GLU A 429 25.17 23.15 -17.82
CA GLU A 429 26.31 24.00 -18.14
C GLU A 429 27.65 23.33 -17.82
N ILE A 430 27.67 22.28 -16.98
CA ILE A 430 28.88 21.51 -16.68
C ILE A 430 28.99 20.36 -17.68
N VAL A 431 30.17 20.22 -18.28
CA VAL A 431 30.49 19.05 -19.08
C VAL A 431 31.03 17.92 -18.21
N ASN A 432 30.63 16.68 -18.53
CA ASN A 432 31.12 15.46 -17.90
C ASN A 432 30.80 15.31 -16.40
N ASP A 433 29.64 15.75 -15.95
CA ASP A 433 29.11 15.53 -14.59
C ASP A 433 27.93 14.54 -14.57
N SER A 434 27.47 14.10 -15.74
CA SER A 434 26.27 13.29 -15.85
C SER A 434 26.45 11.90 -15.24
N LYS A 435 25.36 11.37 -14.70
CA LYS A 435 25.33 10.04 -14.09
C LYS A 435 24.26 9.19 -14.76
N SER A 436 24.58 7.94 -15.03
CA SER A 436 23.66 7.00 -15.66
C SER A 436 23.62 5.67 -14.95
N GLU A 437 22.53 4.93 -15.14
CA GLU A 437 22.41 3.55 -14.69
C GLU A 437 21.90 2.64 -15.81
N VAL A 438 22.40 1.41 -15.84
CA VAL A 438 21.84 0.29 -16.60
C VAL A 438 21.54 -0.81 -15.60
N GLY A 439 20.28 -1.24 -15.53
CA GLY A 439 19.80 -2.23 -14.56
C GLY A 439 19.06 -3.39 -15.20
N PHE A 440 19.23 -4.58 -14.64
CA PHE A 440 18.47 -5.78 -14.96
C PHE A 440 17.92 -6.39 -13.67
N GLY A 441 16.62 -6.72 -13.67
CA GLY A 441 15.91 -7.25 -12.52
C GLY A 441 15.18 -8.56 -12.83
N ILE A 442 15.10 -9.42 -11.83
CA ILE A 442 14.29 -10.64 -11.81
C ILE A 442 13.39 -10.62 -10.58
N ASN A 443 12.09 -10.84 -10.79
CA ASN A 443 11.09 -10.82 -9.74
C ASN A 443 10.35 -12.15 -9.69
N TRP A 444 10.29 -12.74 -8.51
CA TRP A 444 9.49 -13.92 -8.21
C TRP A 444 8.34 -13.55 -7.26
N PHE A 445 7.11 -13.58 -7.77
CA PHE A 445 5.89 -13.31 -7.01
C PHE A 445 5.27 -14.61 -6.53
N PHE A 446 5.26 -14.84 -5.22
CA PHE A 446 4.56 -15.96 -4.60
C PHE A 446 3.07 -15.66 -4.45
N LYS A 447 2.73 -14.40 -4.10
CA LYS A 447 1.36 -13.88 -4.01
C LYS A 447 1.32 -12.39 -4.37
N GLY A 448 1.45 -12.09 -5.66
CA GLY A 448 1.53 -10.72 -6.16
C GLY A 448 2.55 -9.88 -5.38
N HIS A 449 2.27 -8.59 -5.16
CA HIS A 449 3.14 -7.74 -4.34
C HIS A 449 3.09 -8.04 -2.83
N GLY A 450 2.19 -8.89 -2.36
CA GLY A 450 2.09 -9.23 -0.93
C GLY A 450 3.21 -10.16 -0.45
N HIS A 451 3.72 -11.00 -1.33
CA HIS A 451 4.80 -11.94 -1.01
C HIS A 451 5.66 -12.15 -2.25
N LYS A 452 6.86 -11.57 -2.25
CA LYS A 452 7.77 -11.60 -3.40
C LYS A 452 9.24 -11.63 -3.00
N LEU A 453 10.06 -12.19 -3.88
CA LEU A 453 11.51 -12.10 -3.86
C LEU A 453 11.95 -11.36 -5.13
N GLN A 454 12.83 -10.39 -4.97
CA GLN A 454 13.38 -9.61 -6.09
C GLN A 454 14.88 -9.67 -6.03
N ALA A 455 15.53 -9.74 -7.19
CA ALA A 455 16.95 -9.49 -7.30
C ALA A 455 17.22 -8.58 -8.50
N ASP A 456 18.17 -7.68 -8.37
CA ASP A 456 18.63 -6.86 -9.49
C ASP A 456 20.13 -6.67 -9.45
N ILE A 457 20.69 -6.45 -10.64
CA ILE A 457 22.04 -5.96 -10.84
C ILE A 457 21.95 -4.64 -11.59
N ARG A 458 22.71 -3.64 -11.15
CA ARG A 458 22.83 -2.38 -11.87
C ARG A 458 24.27 -1.92 -11.94
N ARG A 459 24.61 -1.26 -13.03
CA ARG A 459 25.85 -0.51 -13.18
C ARG A 459 25.51 0.96 -13.14
N ILE A 460 26.22 1.71 -12.32
CA ILE A 460 26.12 3.16 -12.21
C ILE A 460 27.40 3.74 -12.79
N THR A 461 27.28 4.59 -13.79
CA THR A 461 28.41 5.28 -14.42
C THR A 461 28.31 6.76 -14.12
N THR A 462 29.35 7.32 -13.51
CA THR A 462 29.45 8.75 -13.17
C THR A 462 30.58 9.34 -14.01
N GLN A 463 30.25 10.34 -14.83
CA GLN A 463 31.25 11.10 -15.56
C GLN A 463 32.02 12.02 -14.61
N GLN A 464 33.28 12.33 -14.96
CA GLN A 464 34.15 13.21 -14.19
C GLN A 464 34.88 14.20 -15.12
N ASP A 465 35.25 15.36 -14.59
CA ASP A 465 36.14 16.35 -15.22
C ASP A 465 37.42 16.55 -14.36
N PRO A 466 38.65 16.34 -14.89
CA PRO A 466 38.98 15.96 -16.26
C PRO A 466 38.53 14.53 -16.62
N PRO A 467 38.20 14.26 -17.90
CA PRO A 467 37.55 13.03 -18.37
C PRO A 467 38.45 11.78 -18.39
N GLN A 468 39.46 11.70 -17.52
CA GLN A 468 40.47 10.65 -17.59
C GLN A 468 39.95 9.28 -17.15
N ASP A 469 38.95 9.18 -16.27
CA ASP A 469 38.27 7.91 -15.95
C ASP A 469 36.79 8.13 -15.55
N GLU A 470 35.87 7.44 -16.21
CA GLU A 470 34.47 7.34 -15.75
C GLU A 470 34.40 6.40 -14.55
N LYS A 471 33.81 6.82 -13.43
CA LYS A 471 33.60 5.93 -12.28
C LYS A 471 32.48 4.94 -12.58
N ARG A 472 32.72 3.64 -12.38
CA ARG A 472 31.76 2.56 -12.64
C ARG A 472 31.54 1.67 -11.42
N ASP A 473 30.44 1.91 -10.71
CA ASP A 473 30.04 1.05 -9.59
C ASP A 473 29.05 -0.02 -10.09
N ILE A 474 29.21 -1.26 -9.63
CA ILE A 474 28.26 -2.36 -9.90
C ILE A 474 27.61 -2.77 -8.59
N GLU A 475 26.28 -2.78 -8.58
CA GLU A 475 25.51 -3.21 -7.41
C GLU A 475 24.70 -4.45 -7.73
N PHE A 476 24.83 -5.46 -6.88
CA PHE A 476 23.92 -6.60 -6.81
C PHE A 476 23.04 -6.47 -5.56
N ARG A 477 21.73 -6.66 -5.73
CA ARG A 477 20.75 -6.55 -4.66
C ARG A 477 19.79 -7.72 -4.66
N MET A 478 19.40 -8.16 -3.47
CA MET A 478 18.34 -9.14 -3.28
C MET A 478 17.42 -8.69 -2.15
N GLN A 479 16.11 -8.61 -2.44
CA GLN A 479 15.11 -8.16 -1.51
C GLN A 479 13.99 -9.18 -1.34
N TYR A 480 13.76 -9.61 -0.10
CA TYR A 480 12.55 -10.33 0.28
C TYR A 480 11.51 -9.35 0.82
N GLN A 481 10.27 -9.45 0.35
CA GLN A 481 9.14 -8.63 0.78
C GLN A 481 7.98 -9.49 1.26
N LEU A 482 7.46 -9.14 2.43
CA LEU A 482 6.23 -9.66 2.98
C LEU A 482 5.30 -8.52 3.39
N ILE A 483 4.05 -8.60 2.96
CA ILE A 483 2.96 -7.70 3.32
C ILE A 483 1.75 -8.54 3.71
N PHE A 484 1.15 -8.23 4.84
CA PHE A 484 -0.06 -8.87 5.35
C PHE A 484 -0.89 -7.88 6.15
#